data_AF-A0A507B831-F1
#
_entry.id   AF-A0A507B831-F1
#
_cell.length_a   1.000
_cell.length_b   1.000
_cell.length_c   1.000
_cell.angle_alpha   90.00
_cell.angle_beta   90.00
_cell.angle_gamma   90.00
#
_symmetry.space_group_name_H-M   'P 1'
#
loop_
_entity.id
_entity.type
_entity.pdbx_description
1 polymer ?
#
loop_
_entity_poly.entity_id
_entity_poly.type
_entity_poly.pdbx_seq_one_letter_code
_entity_poly.pdbx_strand_id
1 'polypeptide(L)'
;MKLNTTPRLLELVLRSLEEIIKPELQTPAARETLSHIIITIIDLLKRVGPTKRLLYDCVRQGEELYKEILSELDEKNPAEVREVGAESFDALAAHHEELTERLTKACEKLCMVHPTSPESLALQEQAAHWELSYYRALPSELPNNLPSNSNSNAKSDVLSKEAFEHFMIAERGPIKVTRFEVLPGGFGKETYMATILHPGGRIEELVIRKDSRHPIQQHRTFQLELEFHLVSAVHKAGFPSQKPLELALNFPGVEQTFYTMPRSAGKAPGTWLDGHKEKISENILLEMAELLAKLHSIPLQHFTEFLEKYDTLDTMTETVEDRYRRNLQGWKEYVREVEHPPSPVLVWMFSWLDQNIPGDKRKPVLTHGDYAVHNMLATEDDKIVTVLDWDCADFGAPEQDIAYVRPHIEPHMNFDKFLTHYRACGGRELDEDHMAFYGVWSTLRLVMGGLRGALNLQEGLTHDLRYIQVEQGFHSGLMGLALAHASKMRTVDAVQR
;
A
#
# COMPACT_ATOMS: atom_id res chain seq x y z
N MET A 1 -26.11 9.31 -44.41
CA MET A 1 -26.25 8.67 -43.09
C MET A 1 -25.21 9.29 -42.18
N LYS A 2 -25.59 9.88 -41.02
CA LYS A 2 -24.59 10.36 -40.07
C LYS A 2 -24.01 9.13 -39.34
N LEU A 3 -22.68 9.01 -39.32
CA LEU A 3 -22.01 7.98 -38.53
C LEU A 3 -22.15 8.30 -37.04
N ASN A 4 -22.37 7.29 -36.21
CA ASN A 4 -22.32 7.46 -34.76
C ASN A 4 -20.86 7.71 -34.34
N THR A 5 -20.65 8.67 -33.46
CA THR A 5 -19.31 8.96 -32.91
C THR A 5 -18.96 7.93 -31.84
N THR A 6 -17.66 7.73 -31.57
CA THR A 6 -17.19 6.84 -30.50
C THR A 6 -17.81 7.16 -29.13
N PRO A 7 -17.87 8.44 -28.67
CA PRO A 7 -18.56 8.78 -27.43
C PRO A 7 -20.02 8.33 -27.42
N ARG A 8 -20.74 8.50 -28.53
CA ARG A 8 -22.14 8.10 -28.64
C ARG A 8 -22.32 6.59 -28.56
N LEU A 9 -21.41 5.82 -29.14
CA LEU A 9 -21.44 4.36 -29.05
C LEU A 9 -21.13 3.87 -27.63
N LEU A 10 -20.11 4.43 -26.97
CA LEU A 10 -19.76 4.08 -25.59
C LEU A 10 -20.88 4.44 -24.59
N GLU A 11 -21.53 5.60 -24.75
CA GLU A 11 -22.70 6.02 -23.96
C GLU A 11 -23.86 5.01 -24.08
N LEU A 12 -24.14 4.52 -25.30
CA LEU A 12 -25.17 3.51 -25.53
C LEU A 12 -24.83 2.16 -24.89
N VAL A 13 -23.54 1.77 -24.91
CA VAL A 13 -23.07 0.56 -24.23
C VAL A 13 -23.23 0.71 -22.72
N LEU A 14 -22.76 1.82 -22.12
CA LEU A 14 -22.91 2.09 -20.69
C LEU A 14 -24.37 2.01 -20.24
N ARG A 15 -25.25 2.68 -20.98
CA ARG A 15 -26.69 2.67 -20.70
C ARG A 15 -27.27 1.25 -20.75
N SER A 16 -26.86 0.45 -21.73
CA SER A 16 -27.31 -0.95 -21.84
C SER A 16 -26.78 -1.80 -20.67
N LEU A 17 -25.53 -1.60 -20.26
CA LEU A 17 -24.94 -2.29 -19.12
C LEU A 17 -25.67 -1.93 -17.81
N GLU A 18 -26.00 -0.66 -17.59
CA GLU A 18 -26.66 -0.20 -16.36
C GLU A 18 -28.16 -0.48 -16.31
N GLU A 19 -28.89 -0.21 -17.39
CA GLU A 19 -30.35 -0.29 -17.40
C GLU A 19 -30.87 -1.70 -17.74
N ILE A 20 -30.10 -2.49 -18.50
CA ILE A 20 -30.55 -3.80 -19.01
C ILE A 20 -29.79 -4.94 -18.34
N ILE A 21 -28.45 -4.90 -18.31
CA ILE A 21 -27.66 -6.03 -17.81
C ILE A 21 -27.62 -6.05 -16.27
N LYS A 22 -27.35 -4.90 -15.63
CA LYS A 22 -27.18 -4.80 -14.17
C LYS A 22 -28.36 -5.39 -13.37
N PRO A 23 -29.63 -5.15 -13.73
CA PRO A 23 -30.78 -5.71 -13.00
C PRO A 23 -30.88 -7.24 -13.08
N GLU A 24 -30.38 -7.85 -14.16
CA GLU A 24 -30.48 -9.29 -14.41
C GLU A 24 -29.38 -10.12 -13.69
N LEU A 25 -28.36 -9.46 -13.16
CA LEU A 25 -27.25 -10.15 -12.50
C LEU A 25 -27.64 -10.63 -11.09
N GLN A 26 -27.59 -11.95 -10.88
CA GLN A 26 -28.00 -12.58 -9.62
C GLN A 26 -26.86 -12.82 -8.64
N THR A 27 -25.62 -12.94 -9.10
CA THR A 27 -24.48 -13.23 -8.23
C THR A 27 -23.69 -11.96 -7.88
N PRO A 28 -23.15 -11.84 -6.66
CA PRO A 28 -22.28 -10.73 -6.28
C PRO A 28 -21.08 -10.56 -7.22
N ALA A 29 -20.40 -11.65 -7.55
CA ALA A 29 -19.23 -11.65 -8.45
C ALA A 29 -19.55 -11.10 -9.85
N ALA A 30 -20.74 -11.40 -10.39
CA ALA A 30 -21.16 -10.87 -11.69
C ALA A 30 -21.41 -9.36 -11.62
N ARG A 31 -22.07 -8.87 -10.56
CA ARG A 31 -22.34 -7.43 -10.37
C ARG A 31 -21.05 -6.62 -10.21
N GLU A 32 -20.06 -7.19 -9.54
CA GLU A 32 -18.75 -6.56 -9.38
C GLU A 32 -17.99 -6.51 -10.71
N THR A 33 -17.91 -7.64 -11.42
CA THR A 33 -17.30 -7.67 -12.76
C THR A 33 -17.94 -6.63 -13.68
N LEU A 34 -19.27 -6.50 -13.67
CA LEU A 34 -19.97 -5.48 -14.44
C LEU A 34 -19.58 -4.06 -14.00
N SER A 35 -19.41 -3.84 -12.70
CA SER A 35 -18.98 -2.53 -12.18
C SER A 35 -17.57 -2.17 -12.67
N HIS A 36 -16.64 -3.13 -12.72
CA HIS A 36 -15.33 -2.92 -13.33
C HIS A 36 -15.42 -2.60 -14.83
N ILE A 37 -16.25 -3.32 -15.59
CA ILE A 37 -16.47 -3.04 -17.02
C ILE A 37 -17.02 -1.61 -17.23
N ILE A 38 -18.01 -1.20 -16.42
CA ILE A 38 -18.58 0.15 -16.47
C ILE A 38 -17.49 1.20 -16.21
N ILE A 39 -16.66 1.01 -15.17
CA ILE A 39 -15.55 1.91 -14.85
C ILE A 39 -14.58 2.03 -16.03
N THR A 40 -14.19 0.90 -16.63
CA THR A 40 -13.29 0.90 -17.81
C THR A 40 -13.90 1.65 -18.99
N ILE A 41 -15.19 1.50 -19.25
CA ILE A 41 -15.85 2.19 -20.35
C ILE A 41 -16.01 3.69 -20.07
N ILE A 42 -16.30 4.08 -18.82
CA ILE A 42 -16.31 5.48 -18.39
C ILE A 42 -14.93 6.11 -18.62
N ASP A 43 -13.85 5.41 -18.26
CA ASP A 43 -12.49 5.88 -18.53
C ASP A 43 -12.24 6.09 -20.03
N LEU A 44 -12.59 5.12 -20.88
CA LEU A 44 -12.49 5.27 -22.34
C LEU A 44 -13.31 6.46 -22.86
N LEU A 45 -14.48 6.72 -22.28
CA LEU A 45 -15.30 7.89 -22.63
C LEU A 45 -14.63 9.21 -22.21
N LYS A 46 -13.95 9.24 -21.06
CA LYS A 46 -13.16 10.39 -20.59
C LYS A 46 -12.01 10.71 -21.55
N ARG A 47 -11.33 9.69 -22.12
CA ARG A 47 -10.20 9.86 -23.05
C ARG A 47 -10.59 10.56 -24.36
N VAL A 48 -11.81 10.33 -24.85
CA VAL A 48 -12.36 10.98 -26.05
C VAL A 48 -12.99 12.35 -25.77
N GLY A 49 -12.99 12.79 -24.51
CA GLY A 49 -13.60 14.05 -24.03
C GLY A 49 -12.58 15.05 -23.45
N PRO A 50 -12.86 15.69 -22.29
CA PRO A 50 -12.05 16.80 -21.76
C PRO A 50 -10.64 16.40 -21.32
N THR A 51 -10.43 15.11 -21.02
CA THR A 51 -9.15 14.58 -20.50
C THR A 51 -8.00 14.77 -21.48
N LYS A 52 -8.28 14.75 -22.79
CA LYS A 52 -7.27 15.06 -23.81
C LYS A 52 -6.67 16.45 -23.61
N ARG A 53 -7.50 17.45 -23.28
CA ARG A 53 -7.02 18.82 -23.06
C ARG A 53 -6.23 18.93 -21.75
N LEU A 54 -6.67 18.23 -20.71
CA LEU A 54 -5.95 18.17 -19.44
C LEU A 54 -4.55 17.55 -19.62
N LEU A 55 -4.46 16.42 -20.33
CA LEU A 55 -3.19 15.77 -20.62
C LEU A 55 -2.28 16.66 -21.46
N TYR A 56 -2.83 17.36 -22.47
CA TYR A 56 -2.10 18.36 -23.24
C TYR A 56 -1.50 19.46 -22.34
N ASP A 57 -2.31 20.05 -21.46
CA ASP A 57 -1.86 21.13 -20.58
C ASP A 57 -0.83 20.61 -19.55
N CYS A 58 -0.95 19.35 -19.11
CA CYS A 58 0.03 18.67 -18.26
C CYS A 58 1.39 18.49 -18.97
N VAL A 59 1.40 17.96 -20.20
CA VAL A 59 2.63 17.78 -21.00
C VAL A 59 3.33 19.11 -21.23
N ARG A 60 2.58 20.16 -21.59
CA ARG A 60 3.16 21.51 -21.78
C ARG A 60 3.85 22.03 -20.52
N GLN A 61 3.19 21.91 -19.36
CA GLN A 61 3.76 22.34 -18.07
C GLN A 61 4.99 21.52 -17.69
N GLY A 62 4.98 20.21 -17.95
CA GLY A 62 6.12 19.35 -17.67
C GLY A 62 7.35 19.67 -18.53
N GLU A 63 7.16 20.02 -19.80
CA GLU A 63 8.26 20.47 -20.67
C GLU A 63 8.83 21.83 -20.23
N GLU A 64 8.02 22.72 -19.64
CA GLU A 64 8.50 23.96 -19.03
C GLU A 64 9.35 23.65 -17.79
N LEU A 65 8.83 22.82 -16.88
CA LEU A 65 9.54 22.40 -15.68
C LEU A 65 10.85 21.65 -16.00
N TYR A 66 10.84 20.79 -17.01
CA TYR A 66 12.05 20.06 -17.43
C TYR A 66 13.16 21.02 -17.88
N LYS A 67 12.81 22.13 -18.55
CA LYS A 67 13.80 23.17 -18.93
C LYS A 67 14.37 23.87 -17.72
N GLU A 68 13.55 24.15 -16.71
CA GLU A 68 14.00 24.78 -15.47
C GLU A 68 15.01 23.87 -14.75
N ILE A 69 14.73 22.57 -14.64
CA ILE A 69 15.65 21.59 -14.05
C ILE A 69 16.95 21.48 -14.85
N LEU A 70 16.89 21.44 -16.19
CA LEU A 70 18.10 21.42 -17.01
C LEU A 70 18.93 22.70 -16.86
N SER A 71 18.28 23.85 -16.69
CA SER A 71 18.97 25.12 -16.44
C SER A 71 19.72 25.08 -15.11
N GLU A 72 19.13 24.49 -14.07
CA GLU A 72 19.79 24.31 -12.77
C GLU A 72 20.98 23.33 -12.86
N LEU A 73 20.91 22.35 -13.76
CA LEU A 73 21.99 21.40 -14.03
C LEU A 73 23.09 21.93 -14.96
N ASP A 74 23.02 23.20 -15.41
CA ASP A 74 23.87 23.77 -16.45
C ASP A 74 23.89 22.96 -17.77
N GLU A 75 22.78 22.27 -18.07
CA GLU A 75 22.63 21.42 -19.25
C GLU A 75 21.93 22.13 -20.40
N LYS A 76 22.36 21.82 -21.63
CA LYS A 76 21.70 22.35 -22.81
C LYS A 76 20.32 21.74 -22.95
N ASN A 77 19.33 22.61 -23.12
CA ASN A 77 17.99 22.21 -23.51
C ASN A 77 18.05 21.37 -24.81
N PRO A 78 17.47 20.16 -24.87
CA PRO A 78 17.36 19.43 -26.13
C PRO A 78 16.70 20.32 -27.20
N ALA A 79 17.24 20.27 -28.41
CA ALA A 79 17.03 21.29 -29.43
C ALA A 79 15.59 21.39 -29.98
N GLU A 80 14.70 20.47 -29.64
CA GLU A 80 13.28 20.55 -30.00
C GLU A 80 12.43 20.04 -28.84
N VAL A 81 11.85 20.96 -28.05
CA VAL A 81 10.64 20.60 -27.31
C VAL A 81 9.57 20.37 -28.36
N ARG A 82 9.10 19.12 -28.43
CA ARG A 82 8.07 18.69 -29.38
C ARG A 82 6.91 19.67 -29.32
N GLU A 83 6.55 20.31 -30.44
CA GLU A 83 5.36 21.16 -30.48
C GLU A 83 4.15 20.28 -30.14
N VAL A 84 3.59 20.49 -28.96
CA VAL A 84 2.37 19.79 -28.53
C VAL A 84 1.24 20.29 -29.43
N GLY A 85 0.84 19.46 -30.41
CA GLY A 85 -0.11 19.79 -31.47
C GLY A 85 -1.48 19.13 -31.31
N ALA A 86 -2.22 18.96 -32.42
CA ALA A 86 -3.53 18.29 -32.47
C ALA A 86 -3.44 16.74 -32.35
N GLU A 87 -2.61 16.25 -31.43
CA GLU A 87 -2.27 14.84 -31.24
C GLU A 87 -3.47 14.02 -30.73
N SER A 88 -3.47 12.69 -30.91
CA SER A 88 -4.47 11.82 -30.27
C SER A 88 -4.23 11.75 -28.76
N PHE A 89 -5.19 11.22 -27.99
CA PHE A 89 -4.96 10.94 -26.57
C PHE A 89 -3.75 10.00 -26.38
N ASP A 90 -3.66 8.94 -27.20
CA ASP A 90 -2.58 7.96 -27.11
C ASP A 90 -1.19 8.57 -27.41
N ALA A 91 -1.12 9.51 -28.36
CA ALA A 91 0.12 10.22 -28.65
C ALA A 91 0.54 11.15 -27.49
N LEU A 92 -0.42 11.86 -26.89
CA LEU A 92 -0.16 12.67 -25.69
C LEU A 92 0.22 11.80 -24.48
N ALA A 93 -0.35 10.61 -24.34
CA ALA A 93 -0.03 9.68 -23.27
C ALA A 93 1.40 9.14 -23.42
N ALA A 94 1.81 8.77 -24.64
CA ALA A 94 3.19 8.36 -24.91
C ALA A 94 4.19 9.50 -24.67
N HIS A 95 3.84 10.76 -25.02
CA HIS A 95 4.69 11.91 -24.71
C HIS A 95 4.75 12.16 -23.20
N HIS A 96 3.64 12.06 -22.49
CA HIS A 96 3.62 12.17 -21.03
C HIS A 96 4.52 11.11 -20.37
N GLU A 97 4.49 9.86 -20.83
CA GLU A 97 5.35 8.77 -20.35
C GLU A 97 6.84 9.09 -20.56
N GLU A 98 7.25 9.47 -21.79
CA GLU A 98 8.62 9.87 -22.11
C GLU A 98 9.07 11.08 -21.26
N LEU A 99 8.19 12.06 -21.07
CA LEU A 99 8.46 13.24 -20.26
C LEU A 99 8.61 12.89 -18.78
N THR A 100 7.79 11.96 -18.27
CA THR A 100 7.90 11.45 -16.88
C THR A 100 9.25 10.79 -16.68
N GLU A 101 9.71 9.97 -17.62
CA GLU A 101 11.04 9.34 -17.57
C GLU A 101 12.16 10.39 -17.58
N ARG A 102 12.08 11.38 -18.48
CA ARG A 102 13.06 12.49 -18.57
C ARG A 102 13.12 13.31 -17.29
N LEU A 103 11.96 13.68 -16.73
CA LEU A 103 11.87 14.43 -15.47
C LEU A 103 12.41 13.62 -14.30
N THR A 104 12.09 12.33 -14.22
CA THR A 104 12.61 11.42 -13.19
C THR A 104 14.14 11.41 -13.20
N LYS A 105 14.75 11.14 -14.37
CA LYS A 105 16.21 11.12 -14.53
C LYS A 105 16.87 12.47 -14.22
N ALA A 106 16.23 13.56 -14.63
CA ALA A 106 16.73 14.90 -14.33
C ALA A 106 16.67 15.19 -12.81
N CYS A 107 15.60 14.80 -12.13
CA CYS A 107 15.49 14.91 -10.67
C CYS A 107 16.54 14.05 -9.94
N GLU A 108 16.78 12.82 -10.40
CA GLU A 108 17.84 11.96 -9.84
C GLU A 108 19.22 12.59 -9.99
N LYS A 109 19.51 13.15 -11.18
CA LYS A 109 20.75 13.87 -11.42
C LYS A 109 20.88 15.11 -10.55
N LEU A 110 19.79 15.86 -10.37
CA LEU A 110 19.73 17.02 -9.50
C LEU A 110 20.03 16.64 -8.03
N CYS A 111 19.52 15.49 -7.56
CA CYS A 111 19.88 14.94 -6.25
C CYS A 111 21.38 14.63 -6.13
N MET A 112 22.01 14.12 -7.20
CA MET A 112 23.42 13.76 -7.17
C MET A 112 24.35 14.98 -7.21
N VAL A 113 24.01 16.00 -8.01
CA VAL A 113 24.85 17.18 -8.20
C VAL A 113 24.64 18.19 -7.06
N HIS A 114 23.40 18.37 -6.60
CA HIS A 114 23.01 19.33 -5.58
C HIS A 114 22.21 18.68 -4.44
N PRO A 115 22.80 17.75 -3.67
CA PRO A 115 22.07 16.91 -2.70
C PRO A 115 21.46 17.67 -1.52
N THR A 116 21.97 18.86 -1.20
CA THR A 116 21.58 19.66 -0.03
C THR A 116 21.06 21.06 -0.39
N SER A 117 20.89 21.35 -1.68
CA SER A 117 20.37 22.65 -2.12
C SER A 117 18.85 22.73 -1.88
N PRO A 118 18.36 23.79 -1.21
CA PRO A 118 16.93 24.05 -1.10
C PRO A 118 16.25 24.24 -2.46
N GLU A 119 16.93 24.86 -3.42
CA GLU A 119 16.46 25.07 -4.80
C GLU A 119 16.28 23.72 -5.52
N SER A 120 17.25 22.83 -5.39
CA SER A 120 17.18 21.46 -5.90
C SER A 120 15.97 20.69 -5.35
N LEU A 121 15.76 20.74 -4.03
CA LEU A 121 14.62 20.07 -3.41
C LEU A 121 13.28 20.70 -3.83
N ALA A 122 13.23 22.01 -4.01
CA ALA A 122 12.03 22.72 -4.47
C ALA A 122 11.65 22.34 -5.91
N LEU A 123 12.61 22.22 -6.83
CA LEU A 123 12.38 21.76 -8.20
C LEU A 123 11.89 20.31 -8.24
N GLN A 124 12.45 19.44 -7.40
CA GLN A 124 11.97 18.06 -7.24
C GLN A 124 10.53 18.02 -6.71
N GLU A 125 10.20 18.86 -5.74
CA GLU A 125 8.83 18.97 -5.21
C GLU A 125 7.84 19.47 -6.28
N GLN A 126 8.27 20.43 -7.12
CA GLN A 126 7.47 20.88 -8.26
C GLN A 126 7.22 19.74 -9.25
N ALA A 127 8.21 18.89 -9.51
CA ALA A 127 8.06 17.72 -10.37
C ALA A 127 7.10 16.68 -9.78
N ALA A 128 7.17 16.46 -8.46
CA ALA A 128 6.21 15.64 -7.73
C ALA A 128 4.77 16.20 -7.83
N HIS A 129 4.60 17.52 -7.70
CA HIS A 129 3.31 18.18 -7.89
C HIS A 129 2.80 18.11 -9.32
N TRP A 130 3.69 18.20 -10.31
CA TRP A 130 3.36 18.05 -11.71
C TRP A 130 2.81 16.65 -12.00
N GLU A 131 3.50 15.60 -11.57
CA GLU A 131 3.05 14.20 -11.73
C GLU A 131 1.66 14.01 -11.10
N LEU A 132 1.44 14.54 -9.90
CA LEU A 132 0.14 14.48 -9.22
C LEU A 132 -0.96 15.30 -9.92
N SER A 133 -0.61 16.38 -10.60
CA SER A 133 -1.59 17.34 -11.14
C SER A 133 -2.53 16.72 -12.17
N TYR A 134 -2.01 15.83 -13.02
CA TYR A 134 -2.81 15.14 -14.03
C TYR A 134 -3.91 14.30 -13.37
N TYR A 135 -3.55 13.47 -12.40
CA TYR A 135 -4.49 12.58 -11.73
C TYR A 135 -5.53 13.34 -10.89
N ARG A 136 -5.16 14.47 -10.28
CA ARG A 136 -6.11 15.32 -9.54
C ARG A 136 -7.10 16.05 -10.43
N ALA A 137 -6.72 16.38 -11.66
CA ALA A 137 -7.55 17.10 -12.60
C ALA A 137 -8.59 16.20 -13.29
N LEU A 138 -8.45 14.88 -13.21
CA LEU A 138 -9.41 13.92 -13.76
C LEU A 138 -10.78 14.10 -13.08
N PRO A 139 -11.87 14.24 -13.86
CA PRO A 139 -13.21 14.39 -13.29
C PRO A 139 -13.54 13.22 -12.34
N SER A 140 -13.86 13.59 -11.09
CA SER A 140 -14.24 12.68 -10.00
C SER A 140 -15.66 12.15 -10.23
N GLU A 141 -15.85 11.32 -11.25
CA GLU A 141 -16.99 10.41 -11.33
C GLU A 141 -16.45 8.99 -11.32
N LEU A 142 -16.41 8.45 -10.09
CA LEU A 142 -16.37 7.04 -9.73
C LEU A 142 -17.58 6.82 -8.81
N PRO A 143 -18.38 5.74 -8.98
CA PRO A 143 -19.41 5.40 -8.01
C PRO A 143 -18.77 5.12 -6.63
N ASN A 144 -19.24 5.84 -5.61
CA ASN A 144 -19.00 5.49 -4.21
C ASN A 144 -19.62 4.11 -3.91
N ASN A 145 -18.87 3.27 -3.18
CA ASN A 145 -19.18 1.91 -2.71
C ASN A 145 -19.00 0.79 -3.73
N LEU A 146 -17.91 0.01 -3.58
CA LEU A 146 -17.88 -1.38 -4.04
C LEU A 146 -17.11 -2.27 -3.04
N PRO A 147 -17.74 -3.32 -2.48
CA PRO A 147 -17.06 -4.34 -1.71
C PRO A 147 -16.21 -5.26 -2.61
N SER A 148 -15.13 -5.80 -2.02
CA SER A 148 -14.14 -6.69 -2.61
C SER A 148 -14.67 -8.09 -2.92
N ASN A 149 -14.64 -8.56 -4.17
CA ASN A 149 -14.84 -9.97 -4.54
C ASN A 149 -14.53 -10.32 -6.02
N SER A 150 -13.30 -10.14 -6.49
CA SER A 150 -12.92 -10.71 -7.79
C SER A 150 -12.50 -12.18 -7.66
N ASN A 151 -13.45 -13.10 -7.83
CA ASN A 151 -13.15 -14.47 -8.26
C ASN A 151 -12.81 -14.44 -9.77
N SER A 152 -11.55 -14.13 -10.11
CA SER A 152 -11.07 -14.28 -11.48
C SER A 152 -10.73 -15.75 -11.73
N ASN A 153 -11.61 -16.46 -12.42
CA ASN A 153 -11.31 -17.75 -13.07
C ASN A 153 -10.38 -17.54 -14.29
N ALA A 154 -9.24 -16.89 -14.09
CA ALA A 154 -8.08 -17.19 -14.91
C ALA A 154 -7.60 -18.58 -14.48
N LYS A 155 -7.18 -19.43 -15.42
CA LYS A 155 -6.49 -20.68 -15.07
C LYS A 155 -5.16 -20.31 -14.41
N SER A 156 -5.15 -19.99 -13.12
CA SER A 156 -3.95 -19.52 -12.42
C SER A 156 -3.41 -20.56 -11.45
N ASP A 157 -2.12 -20.42 -11.17
CA ASP A 157 -1.28 -21.13 -10.22
C ASP A 157 -1.71 -20.90 -8.75
N VAL A 158 -3.00 -21.12 -8.47
CA VAL A 158 -3.62 -21.05 -7.16
C VAL A 158 -3.12 -22.23 -6.32
N LEU A 159 -2.90 -22.02 -5.02
CA LEU A 159 -2.66 -23.13 -4.10
C LEU A 159 -3.85 -24.11 -4.18
N SER A 160 -3.64 -25.30 -4.73
CA SER A 160 -4.72 -26.27 -4.87
C SER A 160 -5.02 -26.92 -3.53
N LYS A 161 -6.27 -27.33 -3.36
CA LYS A 161 -6.72 -28.11 -2.20
C LYS A 161 -5.88 -29.37 -2.04
N GLU A 162 -5.57 -30.06 -3.13
CA GLU A 162 -4.82 -31.32 -3.15
C GLU A 162 -3.37 -31.10 -2.71
N ALA A 163 -2.72 -30.04 -3.19
CA ALA A 163 -1.35 -29.72 -2.81
C ALA A 163 -1.29 -29.30 -1.32
N PHE A 164 -2.25 -28.51 -0.86
CA PHE A 164 -2.37 -28.16 0.56
C PHE A 164 -2.66 -29.37 1.45
N GLU A 165 -3.57 -30.26 1.04
CA GLU A 165 -3.86 -31.50 1.78
C GLU A 165 -2.61 -32.39 1.89
N HIS A 166 -1.85 -32.53 0.80
CA HIS A 166 -0.59 -33.27 0.81
C HIS A 166 0.44 -32.67 1.78
N PHE A 167 0.59 -31.34 1.78
CA PHE A 167 1.44 -30.64 2.76
C PHE A 167 1.00 -30.94 4.20
N MET A 168 -0.30 -30.79 4.50
CA MET A 168 -0.82 -31.02 5.84
C MET A 168 -0.69 -32.49 6.29
N ILE A 169 -0.80 -33.45 5.36
CA ILE A 169 -0.56 -34.87 5.66
C ILE A 169 0.91 -35.12 6.00
N ALA A 170 1.84 -34.47 5.29
CA ALA A 170 3.26 -34.58 5.56
C ALA A 170 3.62 -33.99 6.94
N GLU A 171 3.07 -32.83 7.29
CA GLU A 171 3.36 -32.13 8.54
C GLU A 171 2.67 -32.75 9.77
N ARG A 172 1.40 -33.12 9.65
CA ARG A 172 0.54 -33.52 10.79
C ARG A 172 0.06 -34.97 10.78
N GLY A 173 0.37 -35.73 9.73
CA GLY A 173 -0.14 -37.09 9.54
C GLY A 173 -1.54 -37.13 8.93
N PRO A 174 -2.24 -38.29 8.95
CA PRO A 174 -3.48 -38.48 8.19
C PRO A 174 -4.55 -37.44 8.55
N ILE A 175 -5.04 -36.69 7.57
CA ILE A 175 -6.13 -35.72 7.67
C ILE A 175 -6.93 -35.69 6.38
N LYS A 176 -8.06 -34.97 6.37
CA LYS A 176 -8.81 -34.66 5.15
C LYS A 176 -9.23 -33.19 5.13
N VAL A 177 -8.93 -32.47 4.05
CA VAL A 177 -9.44 -31.13 3.78
C VAL A 177 -10.85 -31.27 3.19
N THR A 178 -11.85 -30.80 3.91
CA THR A 178 -13.26 -30.90 3.50
C THR A 178 -13.76 -29.66 2.76
N ARG A 179 -13.19 -28.49 3.06
CA ARG A 179 -13.46 -27.22 2.39
C ARG A 179 -12.14 -26.49 2.17
N PHE A 180 -12.01 -25.84 1.02
CA PHE A 180 -10.85 -25.02 0.67
C PHE A 180 -11.34 -23.89 -0.24
N GLU A 181 -11.10 -22.65 0.15
CA GLU A 181 -11.59 -21.47 -0.58
C GLU A 181 -10.61 -20.31 -0.48
N VAL A 182 -10.56 -19.49 -1.53
CA VAL A 182 -9.83 -18.22 -1.51
C VAL A 182 -10.65 -17.22 -0.71
N LEU A 183 -10.00 -16.52 0.22
CA LEU A 183 -10.59 -15.38 0.90
C LEU A 183 -10.30 -14.11 0.08
N PRO A 184 -11.33 -13.33 -0.26
CA PRO A 184 -11.13 -12.04 -0.92
C PRO A 184 -10.45 -11.06 0.04
N GLY A 185 -9.52 -10.26 -0.49
CA GLY A 185 -8.79 -9.26 0.29
C GLY A 185 -7.28 -9.38 0.11
N GLY A 186 -6.57 -8.27 0.34
CA GLY A 186 -5.11 -8.18 0.13
C GLY A 186 -4.74 -7.84 -1.32
N PHE A 187 -3.80 -6.90 -1.47
CA PHE A 187 -3.13 -6.60 -2.74
C PHE A 187 -1.75 -7.31 -2.81
N GLY A 188 -1.08 -7.49 -1.67
CA GLY A 188 0.27 -8.10 -1.64
C GLY A 188 0.30 -9.63 -1.60
N LYS A 189 -0.68 -10.27 -0.95
CA LYS A 189 -0.66 -11.70 -0.60
C LYS A 189 -2.01 -12.36 -0.84
N GLU A 190 -1.97 -13.65 -1.11
CA GLU A 190 -3.15 -14.49 -1.25
C GLU A 190 -3.53 -15.09 0.10
N THR A 191 -4.81 -15.09 0.44
CA THR A 191 -5.32 -15.69 1.68
C THR A 191 -6.34 -16.76 1.34
N TYR A 192 -6.25 -17.91 2.01
CA TYR A 192 -7.17 -19.03 1.83
C TYR A 192 -7.75 -19.48 3.17
N MET A 193 -8.89 -20.13 3.13
CA MET A 193 -9.53 -20.78 4.27
C MET A 193 -9.64 -22.28 3.98
N ALA A 194 -9.28 -23.11 4.96
CA ALA A 194 -9.43 -24.55 4.89
C ALA A 194 -10.14 -25.11 6.13
N THR A 195 -11.03 -26.08 5.91
CA THR A 195 -11.59 -26.91 6.98
C THR A 195 -10.96 -28.29 6.92
N ILE A 196 -10.36 -28.72 8.04
CA ILE A 196 -9.66 -29.99 8.19
C ILE A 196 -10.48 -30.92 9.09
N LEU A 197 -10.70 -32.14 8.62
CA LEU A 197 -11.24 -33.26 9.37
C LEU A 197 -10.10 -34.20 9.78
N HIS A 198 -9.88 -34.32 11.09
CA HIS A 198 -8.88 -35.21 11.67
C HIS A 198 -9.44 -36.64 11.87
N PRO A 199 -8.56 -37.65 11.96
CA PRO A 199 -8.91 -38.98 12.44
C PRO A 199 -9.58 -38.87 13.82
N GLY A 200 -10.74 -39.50 13.99
CA GLY A 200 -11.55 -39.38 15.21
C GLY A 200 -12.61 -38.27 15.16
N GLY A 201 -12.75 -37.54 14.04
CA GLY A 201 -13.90 -36.68 13.78
C GLY A 201 -13.76 -35.22 14.24
N ARG A 202 -12.60 -34.83 14.81
CA ARG A 202 -12.33 -33.43 15.17
C ARG A 202 -12.24 -32.57 13.91
N ILE A 203 -12.93 -31.43 13.92
CA ILE A 203 -12.91 -30.43 12.85
C ILE A 203 -12.03 -29.24 13.31
N GLU A 204 -11.24 -28.71 12.39
CA GLU A 204 -10.36 -27.56 12.60
C GLU A 204 -10.47 -26.60 11.40
N GLU A 205 -10.49 -25.29 11.66
CA GLU A 205 -10.49 -24.25 10.62
C GLU A 205 -9.13 -23.53 10.62
N LEU A 206 -8.48 -23.51 9.46
CA LEU A 206 -7.20 -22.84 9.24
C LEU A 206 -7.34 -21.74 8.20
N VAL A 207 -6.60 -20.66 8.42
CA VAL A 207 -6.28 -19.66 7.40
C VAL A 207 -4.88 -19.96 6.86
N ILE A 208 -4.71 -19.81 5.56
CA ILE A 208 -3.42 -19.94 4.88
C ILE A 208 -3.08 -18.58 4.29
N ARG A 209 -1.90 -18.06 4.59
CA ARG A 209 -1.34 -16.86 3.96
C ARG A 209 -0.25 -17.31 3.00
N LYS A 210 -0.26 -16.81 1.77
CA LYS A 210 0.66 -17.23 0.71
C LYS A 210 1.19 -16.03 -0.06
N ASP A 211 2.46 -16.09 -0.43
CA ASP A 211 3.08 -15.09 -1.30
C ASP A 211 2.45 -15.11 -2.71
N SER A 212 2.15 -13.92 -3.20
CA SER A 212 1.70 -13.72 -4.58
C SER A 212 2.87 -13.95 -5.54
N ARG A 213 2.60 -14.49 -6.72
CA ARG A 213 3.61 -14.68 -7.78
C ARG A 213 4.22 -13.35 -8.27
N HIS A 214 3.39 -12.32 -8.34
CA HIS A 214 3.77 -10.97 -8.74
C HIS A 214 3.42 -9.99 -7.61
N PRO A 215 4.18 -10.00 -6.50
CA PRO A 215 3.87 -9.14 -5.38
C PRO A 215 4.10 -7.68 -5.78
N ILE A 216 3.30 -6.79 -5.20
CA ILE A 216 3.47 -5.35 -5.35
C ILE A 216 4.69 -4.81 -4.57
N GLN A 217 5.25 -5.63 -3.67
CA GLN A 217 6.42 -5.30 -2.88
C GLN A 217 7.35 -6.51 -2.86
N GLN A 218 8.52 -6.36 -3.45
CA GLN A 218 9.54 -7.42 -3.53
C GLN A 218 10.67 -7.22 -2.50
N HIS A 219 10.57 -6.16 -1.68
CA HIS A 219 11.55 -5.88 -0.63
C HIS A 219 11.59 -7.03 0.38
N ARG A 220 12.79 -7.37 0.87
CA ARG A 220 13.03 -8.53 1.77
C ARG A 220 12.11 -8.55 2.99
N THR A 221 11.79 -7.38 3.54
CA THR A 221 10.92 -7.25 4.74
C THR A 221 9.50 -7.78 4.53
N PHE A 222 9.05 -7.99 3.29
CA PHE A 222 7.70 -8.48 2.97
C PHE A 222 7.64 -9.99 2.79
N GLN A 223 8.79 -10.66 2.75
CA GLN A 223 8.86 -12.09 2.56
C GLN A 223 8.09 -12.81 3.66
N LEU A 224 7.24 -13.74 3.26
CA LEU A 224 6.34 -14.40 4.18
C LEU A 224 7.06 -15.23 5.26
N GLU A 225 8.26 -15.74 4.97
CA GLU A 225 9.10 -16.40 5.97
C GLU A 225 9.48 -15.44 7.11
N LEU A 226 9.82 -14.19 6.78
CA LEU A 226 10.15 -13.18 7.79
C LEU A 226 8.92 -12.82 8.62
N GLU A 227 7.78 -12.60 7.95
CA GLU A 227 6.49 -12.38 8.64
C GLU A 227 6.17 -13.54 9.60
N PHE A 228 6.29 -14.79 9.15
CA PHE A 228 6.03 -15.97 9.99
C PHE A 228 6.82 -15.96 11.30
N HIS A 229 8.13 -15.68 11.25
CA HIS A 229 8.97 -15.68 12.45
C HIS A 229 8.73 -14.44 13.31
N LEU A 230 8.48 -13.27 12.71
CA LEU A 230 8.16 -12.06 13.45
C LEU A 230 6.84 -12.21 14.21
N VAL A 231 5.78 -12.65 13.53
CA VAL A 231 4.46 -12.86 14.13
C VAL A 231 4.51 -13.97 15.19
N SER A 232 5.33 -15.00 15.00
CA SER A 232 5.57 -16.01 16.03
C SER A 232 6.19 -15.41 17.30
N ALA A 233 7.16 -14.51 17.15
CA ALA A 233 7.76 -13.79 18.28
C ALA A 233 6.75 -12.87 18.96
N VAL A 234 5.95 -12.12 18.20
CA VAL A 234 4.87 -11.26 18.71
C VAL A 234 3.83 -12.07 19.49
N HIS A 235 3.39 -13.21 18.95
CA HIS A 235 2.45 -14.11 19.63
C HIS A 235 3.03 -14.64 20.95
N LYS A 236 4.31 -15.04 20.94
CA LYS A 236 5.05 -15.50 22.14
C LYS A 236 5.19 -14.39 23.19
N ALA A 237 5.14 -13.12 22.80
CA ALA A 237 5.12 -11.97 23.72
C ALA A 237 3.76 -11.80 24.43
N GLY A 238 2.74 -12.61 24.10
CA GLY A 238 1.39 -12.48 24.61
C GLY A 238 0.62 -11.31 24.00
N PHE A 239 1.08 -10.77 22.88
CA PHE A 239 0.34 -9.80 22.07
C PHE A 239 -0.77 -10.53 21.27
N PRO A 240 -1.98 -9.95 21.11
CA PRO A 240 -3.05 -10.58 20.34
C PRO A 240 -2.77 -10.47 18.84
N SER A 241 -1.84 -11.28 18.35
CA SER A 241 -1.58 -11.52 16.93
C SER A 241 -2.14 -12.88 16.50
N GLN A 242 -2.10 -13.15 15.20
CA GLN A 242 -2.28 -14.50 14.68
C GLN A 242 -1.23 -15.45 15.28
N LYS A 243 -1.56 -16.74 15.35
CA LYS A 243 -0.64 -17.81 15.76
C LYS A 243 -0.18 -18.58 14.52
N PRO A 244 1.00 -18.31 13.97
CA PRO A 244 1.54 -19.13 12.89
C PRO A 244 1.77 -20.57 13.39
N LEU A 245 1.52 -21.56 12.54
CA LEU A 245 1.62 -22.98 12.89
C LEU A 245 2.68 -23.69 12.03
N GLU A 246 2.43 -23.82 10.74
CA GLU A 246 3.34 -24.48 9.80
C GLU A 246 3.80 -23.49 8.72
N LEU A 247 5.10 -23.50 8.41
CA LEU A 247 5.70 -22.74 7.32
C LEU A 247 6.13 -23.70 6.21
N ALA A 248 5.64 -23.46 5.00
CA ALA A 248 6.01 -24.21 3.81
C ALA A 248 6.99 -23.38 2.96
N LEU A 249 8.25 -23.81 2.91
CA LEU A 249 9.27 -23.26 2.02
C LEU A 249 9.47 -24.20 0.84
N ASN A 250 9.25 -23.72 -0.39
CA ASN A 250 9.50 -24.47 -1.62
C ASN A 250 8.86 -25.88 -1.64
N PHE A 251 7.63 -26.02 -1.12
CA PHE A 251 6.98 -27.32 -1.01
C PHE A 251 6.65 -27.89 -2.41
N PRO A 252 7.01 -29.15 -2.72
CA PRO A 252 6.79 -29.72 -4.06
C PRO A 252 5.33 -29.64 -4.52
N GLY A 253 5.12 -29.03 -5.69
CA GLY A 253 3.77 -28.84 -6.25
C GLY A 253 3.02 -27.63 -5.71
N VAL A 254 3.62 -26.84 -4.82
CA VAL A 254 3.14 -25.52 -4.43
C VAL A 254 4.19 -24.48 -4.81
N GLU A 255 3.81 -23.58 -5.71
CA GLU A 255 4.64 -22.41 -6.01
C GLU A 255 4.53 -21.39 -4.85
N GLN A 256 5.65 -20.75 -4.51
CA GLN A 256 5.77 -19.73 -3.45
C GLN A 256 5.64 -20.22 -1.99
N THR A 257 6.11 -19.39 -1.08
CA THR A 257 6.03 -19.61 0.38
C THR A 257 4.60 -19.42 0.86
N PHE A 258 4.16 -20.28 1.77
CA PHE A 258 2.91 -20.08 2.52
C PHE A 258 3.08 -20.51 3.98
N TYR A 259 2.24 -20.00 4.86
CA TYR A 259 2.10 -20.53 6.20
C TYR A 259 0.63 -20.64 6.64
N THR A 260 0.39 -21.48 7.63
CA THR A 260 -0.93 -21.73 8.20
C THR A 260 -1.09 -21.07 9.57
N MET A 261 -2.33 -20.75 9.92
CA MET A 261 -2.70 -20.24 11.24
C MET A 261 -4.15 -20.65 11.58
N PRO A 262 -4.54 -20.76 12.86
CA PRO A 262 -5.93 -20.99 13.21
C PRO A 262 -6.81 -19.86 12.74
N ARG A 263 -8.05 -20.17 12.35
CA ARG A 263 -9.05 -19.12 12.12
C ARG A 263 -9.37 -18.38 13.41
N SER A 264 -9.20 -17.06 13.39
CA SER A 264 -9.71 -16.19 14.45
C SER A 264 -11.17 -15.83 14.18
N ALA A 265 -12.00 -15.84 15.22
CA ALA A 265 -13.39 -15.39 15.12
C ALA A 265 -13.44 -13.86 15.19
N GLY A 266 -14.34 -13.25 14.41
CA GLY A 266 -14.55 -11.80 14.39
C GLY A 266 -14.73 -11.25 12.98
N LYS A 267 -14.93 -9.94 12.90
CA LYS A 267 -15.03 -9.17 11.65
C LYS A 267 -14.19 -7.90 11.78
N ALA A 268 -13.74 -7.35 10.65
CA ALA A 268 -13.09 -6.06 10.66
C ALA A 268 -14.08 -4.95 11.07
N PRO A 269 -13.75 -4.08 12.04
CA PRO A 269 -14.58 -2.93 12.42
C PRO A 269 -14.83 -1.93 11.29
N GLY A 270 -13.96 -1.91 10.27
CA GLY A 270 -14.09 -1.06 9.10
C GLY A 270 -13.21 -1.53 7.96
N THR A 271 -13.30 -0.87 6.80
CA THR A 271 -12.41 -1.10 5.66
C THR A 271 -11.47 0.09 5.48
N TRP A 272 -10.38 -0.09 4.75
CA TRP A 272 -9.44 1.00 4.46
C TRP A 272 -10.08 2.14 3.64
N LEU A 273 -10.97 1.78 2.70
CA LEU A 273 -11.68 2.72 1.80
C LEU A 273 -12.93 3.35 2.41
N ASP A 274 -13.72 2.58 3.17
CA ASP A 274 -15.05 2.96 3.64
C ASP A 274 -15.10 3.17 5.15
N GLY A 275 -13.97 3.14 5.85
CA GLY A 275 -13.86 3.28 7.30
C GLY A 275 -14.57 4.51 7.87
N HIS A 276 -14.89 5.51 7.04
CA HIS A 276 -15.57 6.75 7.41
C HIS A 276 -17.09 6.74 7.22
N LYS A 277 -17.68 5.70 6.60
CA LYS A 277 -19.12 5.67 6.28
C LYS A 277 -19.98 5.30 7.49
N GLU A 278 -19.48 4.41 8.34
CA GLU A 278 -20.11 4.05 9.61
C GLU A 278 -19.21 4.50 10.77
N LYS A 279 -19.84 4.99 11.85
CA LYS A 279 -19.08 5.45 13.01
C LYS A 279 -18.53 4.24 13.76
N ILE A 280 -17.21 4.11 13.78
CA ILE A 280 -16.52 3.09 14.55
C ILE A 280 -16.71 3.37 16.05
N SER A 281 -16.97 2.32 16.81
CA SER A 281 -17.19 2.38 18.26
C SER A 281 -15.99 2.95 18.98
N GLU A 282 -16.22 3.86 19.91
CA GLU A 282 -15.15 4.46 20.71
C GLU A 282 -14.40 3.41 21.55
N ASN A 283 -15.09 2.33 21.98
CA ASN A 283 -14.47 1.24 22.72
C ASN A 283 -13.39 0.54 21.89
N ILE A 284 -13.67 0.26 20.60
CA ILE A 284 -12.69 -0.31 19.67
C ILE A 284 -11.50 0.62 19.53
N LEU A 285 -11.72 1.93 19.36
CA LEU A 285 -10.64 2.89 19.17
C LEU A 285 -9.76 3.04 20.42
N LEU A 286 -10.35 2.97 21.62
CA LEU A 286 -9.59 2.95 22.87
C LEU A 286 -8.81 1.65 23.05
N GLU A 287 -9.42 0.50 22.73
CA GLU A 287 -8.71 -0.80 22.75
C GLU A 287 -7.56 -0.82 21.72
N MET A 288 -7.71 -0.19 20.55
CA MET A 288 -6.61 0.02 19.62
C MET A 288 -5.47 0.84 20.25
N ALA A 289 -5.78 1.92 20.97
CA ALA A 289 -4.75 2.70 21.66
C ALA A 289 -4.03 1.87 22.75
N GLU A 290 -4.76 1.05 23.50
CA GLU A 290 -4.20 0.11 24.49
C GLU A 290 -3.30 -0.94 23.84
N LEU A 291 -3.76 -1.57 22.75
CA LEU A 291 -2.97 -2.56 22.02
C LEU A 291 -1.71 -1.94 21.43
N LEU A 292 -1.80 -0.74 20.85
CA LEU A 292 -0.63 -0.08 20.29
C LEU A 292 0.40 0.27 21.40
N ALA A 293 -0.07 0.70 22.58
CA ALA A 293 0.78 0.91 23.75
C ALA A 293 1.48 -0.38 24.19
N LYS A 294 0.74 -1.50 24.21
CA LYS A 294 1.29 -2.83 24.52
C LYS A 294 2.33 -3.27 23.49
N LEU A 295 2.09 -3.05 22.19
CA LEU A 295 3.03 -3.38 21.12
C LEU A 295 4.35 -2.62 21.28
N HIS A 296 4.27 -1.29 21.44
CA HIS A 296 5.45 -0.42 21.61
C HIS A 296 6.19 -0.65 22.93
N SER A 297 5.59 -1.40 23.86
CA SER A 297 6.18 -1.74 25.15
C SER A 297 6.88 -3.11 25.18
N ILE A 298 6.74 -3.93 24.14
CA ILE A 298 7.45 -5.22 24.07
C ILE A 298 8.97 -4.96 24.07
N PRO A 299 9.74 -5.50 25.04
CA PRO A 299 11.18 -5.29 25.09
C PRO A 299 11.87 -5.84 23.83
N LEU A 300 12.83 -5.09 23.27
CA LEU A 300 13.60 -5.53 22.10
C LEU A 300 14.28 -6.90 22.30
N GLN A 301 14.68 -7.23 23.53
CA GLN A 301 15.29 -8.51 23.89
C GLN A 301 14.38 -9.71 23.60
N HIS A 302 13.06 -9.50 23.53
CA HIS A 302 12.11 -10.54 23.15
C HIS A 302 12.31 -11.00 21.69
N PHE A 303 12.89 -10.14 20.85
CA PHE A 303 13.10 -10.40 19.42
C PHE A 303 14.54 -10.86 19.09
N THR A 304 15.40 -11.13 20.07
CA THR A 304 16.80 -11.50 19.80
C THR A 304 16.94 -12.70 18.85
N GLU A 305 16.19 -13.78 19.06
CA GLU A 305 16.20 -14.96 18.18
C GLU A 305 15.81 -14.61 16.73
N PHE A 306 14.84 -13.71 16.56
CA PHE A 306 14.41 -13.22 15.25
C PHE A 306 15.50 -12.35 14.60
N LEU A 307 16.07 -11.41 15.35
CA LEU A 307 17.09 -10.49 14.84
C LEU A 307 18.38 -11.22 14.43
N GLU A 308 18.80 -12.23 15.19
CA GLU A 308 19.93 -13.11 14.85
C GLU A 308 19.66 -13.90 13.56
N LYS A 309 18.45 -14.48 13.43
CA LYS A 309 18.09 -15.27 12.24
C LYS A 309 18.16 -14.47 10.94
N TYR A 310 17.82 -13.17 10.99
CA TYR A 310 17.78 -12.32 9.80
C TYR A 310 18.99 -11.39 9.63
N ASP A 311 20.02 -11.55 10.46
CA ASP A 311 21.24 -10.74 10.45
C ASP A 311 20.94 -9.23 10.63
N THR A 312 20.12 -8.93 11.64
CA THR A 312 19.69 -7.56 11.99
C THR A 312 19.93 -7.25 13.46
N LEU A 313 20.92 -7.92 14.09
CA LEU A 313 21.21 -7.79 15.51
C LEU A 313 21.62 -6.37 15.93
N ASP A 314 22.16 -5.58 14.99
CA ASP A 314 22.50 -4.17 15.20
C ASP A 314 21.30 -3.35 15.69
N THR A 315 20.05 -3.76 15.39
CA THR A 315 18.79 -3.22 15.94
C THR A 315 18.82 -3.03 17.46
N MET A 316 19.51 -3.93 18.17
CA MET A 316 19.65 -3.87 19.64
C MET A 316 20.47 -2.67 20.10
N THR A 317 21.42 -2.23 19.28
CA THR A 317 22.41 -1.18 19.59
C THR A 317 22.14 0.16 18.92
N GLU A 318 21.40 0.15 17.82
CA GLU A 318 20.96 1.34 17.08
C GLU A 318 20.06 2.28 17.88
N THR A 319 20.05 3.54 17.46
CA THR A 319 18.96 4.48 17.76
C THR A 319 17.87 4.40 16.68
N VAL A 320 16.73 5.06 16.94
CA VAL A 320 15.69 5.28 15.94
C VAL A 320 16.26 5.96 14.70
N GLU A 321 17.04 7.03 14.84
CA GLU A 321 17.70 7.70 13.71
C GLU A 321 18.54 6.73 12.86
N ASP A 322 19.41 5.93 13.49
CA ASP A 322 20.25 4.96 12.78
C ASP A 322 19.42 3.95 11.98
N ARG A 323 18.27 3.55 12.54
CA ARG A 323 17.34 2.62 11.92
C ARG A 323 16.67 3.21 10.68
N TYR A 324 16.15 4.43 10.75
CA TYR A 324 15.57 5.09 9.59
C TYR A 324 16.60 5.38 8.49
N ARG A 325 17.86 5.74 8.85
CA ARG A 325 18.96 5.91 7.87
C ARG A 325 19.23 4.61 7.10
N ARG A 326 19.37 3.49 7.81
CA ARG A 326 19.62 2.17 7.19
C ARG A 326 18.44 1.71 6.36
N ASN A 327 17.23 1.83 6.89
CA ASN A 327 16.03 1.44 6.17
C ASN A 327 15.85 2.27 4.90
N LEU A 328 16.10 3.59 4.95
CA LEU A 328 16.00 4.46 3.78
C LEU A 328 17.01 4.03 2.70
N GLN A 329 18.23 3.65 3.11
CA GLN A 329 19.24 3.12 2.22
C GLN A 329 18.79 1.79 1.58
N GLY A 330 18.23 0.86 2.35
CA GLY A 330 17.67 -0.39 1.83
C GLY A 330 16.53 -0.16 0.83
N TRP A 331 15.67 0.83 1.09
CA TRP A 331 14.62 1.22 0.14
C TRP A 331 15.19 1.82 -1.15
N LYS A 332 16.25 2.63 -1.06
CA LYS A 332 16.96 3.17 -2.23
C LYS A 332 17.62 2.05 -3.06
N GLU A 333 18.16 1.03 -2.41
CA GLU A 333 18.72 -0.16 -3.08
C GLU A 333 17.64 -0.96 -3.78
N TYR A 334 16.53 -1.23 -3.09
CA TYR A 334 15.39 -1.94 -3.65
C TYR A 334 14.83 -1.28 -4.92
N VAL A 335 14.63 0.04 -4.93
CA VAL A 335 14.12 0.74 -6.12
C VAL A 335 15.10 0.70 -7.30
N ARG A 336 16.41 0.54 -7.05
CA ARG A 336 17.41 0.34 -8.11
C ARG A 336 17.42 -1.09 -8.65
N GLU A 337 17.18 -2.07 -7.78
CA GLU A 337 17.25 -3.50 -8.14
C GLU A 337 15.94 -4.04 -8.72
N VAL A 338 14.81 -3.46 -8.33
CA VAL A 338 13.48 -3.87 -8.77
C VAL A 338 12.89 -2.79 -9.66
N GLU A 339 12.39 -3.21 -10.82
CA GLU A 339 11.79 -2.33 -11.80
C GLU A 339 10.51 -1.67 -11.25
N HIS A 340 10.46 -0.34 -11.35
CA HIS A 340 9.30 0.49 -11.07
C HIS A 340 9.11 1.48 -12.23
N PRO A 341 7.87 1.90 -12.54
CA PRO A 341 7.64 3.02 -13.43
C PRO A 341 8.40 4.27 -12.96
N PRO A 342 8.96 5.08 -13.89
CA PRO A 342 9.57 6.36 -13.55
C PRO A 342 8.58 7.25 -12.82
N SER A 343 9.02 7.91 -11.74
CA SER A 343 8.15 8.68 -10.87
C SER A 343 8.91 9.81 -10.17
N PRO A 344 8.75 11.08 -10.60
CA PRO A 344 9.38 12.23 -9.95
C PRO A 344 9.04 12.37 -8.46
N VAL A 345 7.81 12.03 -8.03
CA VAL A 345 7.43 12.05 -6.61
C VAL A 345 8.24 11.05 -5.80
N LEU A 346 8.57 9.87 -6.35
CA LEU A 346 9.37 8.88 -5.64
C LEU A 346 10.80 9.41 -5.40
N VAL A 347 11.40 10.03 -6.42
CA VAL A 347 12.72 10.68 -6.31
C VAL A 347 12.70 11.79 -5.25
N TRP A 348 11.70 12.66 -5.32
CA TRP A 348 11.51 13.73 -4.33
C TRP A 348 11.34 13.17 -2.91
N MET A 349 10.52 12.13 -2.71
CA MET A 349 10.30 11.53 -1.40
C MET A 349 11.59 10.98 -0.80
N PHE A 350 12.42 10.29 -1.60
CA PHE A 350 13.72 9.81 -1.13
C PHE A 350 14.65 10.95 -0.71
N SER A 351 14.70 12.02 -1.50
CA SER A 351 15.50 13.21 -1.23
C SER A 351 15.02 13.93 0.03
N TRP A 352 13.71 14.15 0.15
CA TRP A 352 13.08 14.79 1.30
C TRP A 352 13.30 13.97 2.58
N LEU A 353 13.08 12.65 2.54
CA LEU A 353 13.29 11.79 3.69
C LEU A 353 14.75 11.81 4.14
N ASP A 354 15.72 11.79 3.23
CA ASP A 354 17.16 11.82 3.55
C ASP A 354 17.55 13.08 4.34
N GLN A 355 16.97 14.22 3.97
CA GLN A 355 17.23 15.52 4.58
C GLN A 355 16.47 15.77 5.89
N ASN A 356 15.41 15.01 6.17
CA ASN A 356 14.48 15.27 7.27
C ASN A 356 14.42 14.14 8.32
N ILE A 357 15.35 13.17 8.29
CA ILE A 357 15.40 12.10 9.32
C ILE A 357 15.53 12.72 10.71
N PRO A 358 14.57 12.46 11.63
CA PRO A 358 14.63 12.94 13.00
C PRO A 358 15.89 12.50 13.73
N GLY A 359 16.50 13.41 14.49
CA GLY A 359 17.69 13.14 15.33
C GLY A 359 17.38 12.30 16.58
N ASP A 360 16.47 11.34 16.49
CA ASP A 360 15.95 10.57 17.60
C ASP A 360 16.95 9.53 18.11
N LYS A 361 17.39 9.75 19.37
CA LYS A 361 18.38 8.91 20.06
C LYS A 361 17.76 7.80 20.92
N ARG A 362 16.42 7.68 20.95
CA ARG A 362 15.73 6.60 21.64
C ARG A 362 16.02 5.26 20.97
N LYS A 363 15.74 4.18 21.70
CA LYS A 363 15.76 2.82 21.13
C LYS A 363 14.50 2.59 20.28
N PRO A 364 14.63 1.90 19.14
CA PRO A 364 13.46 1.56 18.34
C PRO A 364 12.54 0.61 19.10
N VAL A 365 11.27 0.60 18.73
CA VAL A 365 10.26 -0.35 19.20
C VAL A 365 9.71 -1.11 18.00
N LEU A 366 9.08 -2.27 18.23
CA LEU A 366 8.33 -2.91 17.16
C LEU A 366 7.14 -2.01 16.78
N THR A 367 7.05 -1.69 15.50
CA THR A 367 5.93 -1.00 14.86
C THR A 367 5.21 -1.97 13.94
N HIS A 368 3.90 -1.81 13.81
CA HIS A 368 3.07 -2.62 12.92
C HIS A 368 3.19 -2.15 11.46
N GLY A 369 3.31 -0.84 11.22
CA GLY A 369 3.49 -0.22 9.90
C GLY A 369 2.22 -0.07 9.07
N ASP A 370 1.17 -0.86 9.33
CA ASP A 370 -0.18 -0.71 8.76
C ASP A 370 -1.26 -0.86 9.85
N TYR A 371 -1.09 -0.12 10.94
CA TYR A 371 -1.96 -0.20 12.11
C TYR A 371 -3.27 0.57 11.88
N ALA A 372 -4.33 -0.12 11.47
CA ALA A 372 -5.65 0.48 11.27
C ALA A 372 -6.79 -0.54 11.44
N VAL A 373 -8.02 -0.03 11.52
CA VAL A 373 -9.24 -0.81 11.80
C VAL A 373 -9.50 -1.96 10.83
N HIS A 374 -8.99 -1.89 9.60
CA HIS A 374 -9.17 -2.94 8.60
C HIS A 374 -8.26 -4.15 8.84
N ASN A 375 -7.21 -3.99 9.65
CA ASN A 375 -6.27 -5.03 10.06
C ASN A 375 -6.57 -5.56 11.47
N MET A 376 -7.82 -5.42 11.93
CA MET A 376 -8.28 -5.92 13.22
C MET A 376 -9.43 -6.90 13.00
N LEU A 377 -9.56 -7.92 13.86
CA LEU A 377 -10.81 -8.67 13.99
C LEU A 377 -11.42 -8.37 15.35
N ALA A 378 -12.66 -7.91 15.36
CA ALA A 378 -13.43 -7.67 16.56
C ALA A 378 -14.67 -8.58 16.66
N THR A 379 -15.09 -8.86 17.88
CA THR A 379 -16.38 -9.49 18.18
C THR A 379 -17.53 -8.51 18.01
N GLU A 380 -18.77 -9.01 18.01
CA GLU A 380 -19.97 -8.15 17.99
C GLU A 380 -20.09 -7.24 19.22
N ASP A 381 -19.48 -7.63 20.34
CA ASP A 381 -19.42 -6.83 21.58
C ASP A 381 -18.24 -5.82 21.62
N ASP A 382 -17.73 -5.39 20.46
CA ASP A 382 -16.66 -4.39 20.34
C ASP A 382 -15.35 -4.76 21.08
N LYS A 383 -14.93 -6.03 20.98
CA LYS A 383 -13.66 -6.50 21.53
C LYS A 383 -12.72 -7.01 20.46
N ILE A 384 -11.50 -6.47 20.40
CA ILE A 384 -10.47 -6.90 19.46
C ILE A 384 -9.93 -8.28 19.87
N VAL A 385 -10.04 -9.22 18.92
CA VAL A 385 -9.59 -10.61 19.07
C VAL A 385 -8.15 -10.76 18.62
N THR A 386 -7.78 -10.12 17.50
CA THR A 386 -6.45 -10.25 16.93
C THR A 386 -6.13 -9.09 15.98
N VAL A 387 -4.85 -8.74 15.91
CA VAL A 387 -4.24 -7.84 14.93
C VAL A 387 -3.65 -8.66 13.78
N LEU A 388 -4.03 -8.31 12.56
CA LEU A 388 -3.69 -8.98 11.31
C LEU A 388 -2.65 -8.19 10.52
N ASP A 389 -2.08 -8.84 9.50
CA ASP A 389 -1.28 -8.22 8.44
C ASP A 389 0.00 -7.51 8.91
N TRP A 390 1.02 -8.32 9.20
CA TRP A 390 2.29 -7.87 9.76
C TRP A 390 3.37 -7.65 8.69
N ASP A 391 2.99 -7.54 7.41
CA ASP A 391 3.96 -7.45 6.31
C ASP A 391 4.68 -6.09 6.23
N CYS A 392 4.21 -5.11 6.99
CA CYS A 392 4.77 -3.77 7.12
C CYS A 392 5.60 -3.61 8.40
N ALA A 393 5.58 -4.62 9.26
CA ALA A 393 6.11 -4.51 10.60
C ALA A 393 7.63 -4.40 10.55
N ASP A 394 8.16 -3.48 11.34
CA ASP A 394 9.57 -3.18 11.43
C ASP A 394 9.88 -2.56 12.80
N PHE A 395 11.15 -2.38 13.11
CA PHE A 395 11.58 -1.67 14.30
C PHE A 395 11.83 -0.20 13.95
N GLY A 396 11.22 0.71 14.70
CA GLY A 396 11.26 2.14 14.38
C GLY A 396 10.76 3.00 15.53
N ALA A 397 10.26 4.18 15.20
CA ALA A 397 9.71 5.10 16.17
C ALA A 397 8.23 4.76 16.43
N PRO A 398 7.74 4.79 17.69
CA PRO A 398 6.32 4.59 17.98
C PRO A 398 5.41 5.59 17.24
N GLU A 399 5.94 6.77 16.91
CA GLU A 399 5.27 7.81 16.14
C GLU A 399 4.86 7.35 14.74
N GLN A 400 5.52 6.34 14.16
CA GLN A 400 5.15 5.84 12.84
C GLN A 400 3.73 5.26 12.80
N ASP A 401 3.39 4.39 13.75
CA ASP A 401 2.05 3.82 13.82
C ASP A 401 1.01 4.86 14.25
N ILE A 402 1.40 5.81 15.11
CA ILE A 402 0.53 6.91 15.56
C ILE A 402 0.20 7.85 14.40
N ALA A 403 1.19 8.25 13.61
CA ALA A 403 1.01 9.07 12.41
C ALA A 403 0.15 8.35 11.37
N TYR A 404 0.36 7.04 11.21
CA TYR A 404 -0.39 6.22 10.26
C TYR A 404 -1.87 6.06 10.66
N VAL A 405 -2.15 5.75 11.93
CA VAL A 405 -3.52 5.49 12.38
C VAL A 405 -4.35 6.78 12.51
N ARG A 406 -3.72 7.94 12.74
CA ARG A 406 -4.39 9.22 13.02
C ARG A 406 -5.55 9.57 12.06
N PRO A 407 -5.39 9.52 10.72
CA PRO A 407 -6.48 9.82 9.79
C PRO A 407 -7.66 8.83 9.89
N HIS A 408 -7.42 7.63 10.42
CA HIS A 408 -8.46 6.63 10.68
C HIS A 408 -9.14 6.80 12.04
N ILE A 409 -8.61 7.63 12.94
CA ILE A 409 -9.19 7.89 14.27
C ILE A 409 -9.99 9.20 14.28
N GLU A 410 -9.42 10.27 13.72
CA GLU A 410 -9.98 11.64 13.76
C GLU A 410 -11.44 11.75 13.27
N PRO A 411 -11.90 10.97 12.27
CA PRO A 411 -13.31 11.00 11.84
C PRO A 411 -14.29 10.41 12.87
N HIS A 412 -13.81 9.65 13.86
CA HIS A 412 -14.64 8.87 14.78
C HIS A 412 -14.54 9.34 16.24
N MET A 413 -13.39 9.89 16.64
CA MET A 413 -13.17 10.42 17.99
C MET A 413 -12.12 11.54 18.01
N ASN A 414 -12.08 12.31 19.11
CA ASN A 414 -10.99 13.26 19.34
C ASN A 414 -9.66 12.50 19.52
N PHE A 415 -8.68 12.81 18.68
CA PHE A 415 -7.38 12.17 18.68
C PHE A 415 -6.59 12.36 19.99
N ASP A 416 -6.75 13.51 20.68
CA ASP A 416 -6.09 13.74 21.97
C ASP A 416 -6.57 12.74 23.04
N LYS A 417 -7.83 12.31 22.95
CA LYS A 417 -8.38 11.28 23.83
C LYS A 417 -7.74 9.92 23.54
N PHE A 418 -7.52 9.59 22.27
CA PHE A 418 -6.79 8.38 21.86
C PHE A 418 -5.35 8.40 22.40
N LEU A 419 -4.61 9.49 22.20
CA LEU A 419 -3.24 9.64 22.70
C LEU A 419 -3.15 9.61 24.23
N THR A 420 -4.10 10.24 24.92
CA THR A 420 -4.17 10.19 26.39
C THR A 420 -4.35 8.76 26.88
N HIS A 421 -5.21 7.97 26.21
CA HIS A 421 -5.42 6.58 26.55
C HIS A 421 -4.18 5.71 26.24
N TYR A 422 -3.57 5.89 25.06
CA TYR A 422 -2.30 5.25 24.69
C TYR A 422 -1.22 5.46 25.76
N ARG A 423 -1.02 6.71 26.21
CA ARG A 423 -0.05 7.06 27.27
C ARG A 423 -0.43 6.39 28.61
N ALA A 424 -1.71 6.42 28.98
CA ALA A 424 -2.20 5.81 30.22
C ALA A 424 -2.00 4.28 30.26
N CYS A 425 -2.02 3.62 29.11
CA CYS A 425 -1.80 2.18 28.95
C CYS A 425 -0.30 1.79 28.82
N GLY A 426 0.62 2.70 29.14
CA GLY A 426 2.06 2.44 29.11
C GLY A 426 2.73 2.74 27.77
N GLY A 427 2.05 3.45 26.87
CA GLY A 427 2.63 3.91 25.61
C GLY A 427 3.91 4.70 25.82
N ARG A 428 4.81 4.63 24.82
CA ARG A 428 6.07 5.38 24.85
C ARG A 428 5.80 6.88 24.78
N GLU A 429 6.72 7.67 25.33
CA GLU A 429 6.72 9.11 25.09
C GLU A 429 6.84 9.37 23.59
N LEU A 430 6.07 10.32 23.08
CA LEU A 430 5.98 10.64 21.65
C LEU A 430 6.54 12.03 21.40
N ASP A 431 7.27 12.19 20.31
CA ASP A 431 7.67 13.47 19.75
C ASP A 431 6.73 13.84 18.60
N GLU A 432 5.75 14.70 18.89
CA GLU A 432 4.72 15.06 17.92
C GLU A 432 5.26 15.91 16.76
N ASP A 433 6.41 16.58 16.94
CA ASP A 433 7.04 17.41 15.89
C ASP A 433 7.56 16.53 14.73
N HIS A 434 7.89 15.26 15.01
CA HIS A 434 8.38 14.30 14.02
C HIS A 434 7.26 13.54 13.28
N MET A 435 5.99 13.69 13.66
CA MET A 435 4.87 12.96 13.05
C MET A 435 4.74 13.18 11.54
N ALA A 436 5.09 14.37 11.07
CA ALA A 436 5.09 14.70 9.65
C ALA A 436 6.07 13.83 8.86
N PHE A 437 7.30 13.65 9.38
CA PHE A 437 8.29 12.77 8.77
C PHE A 437 7.76 11.34 8.65
N TYR A 438 7.18 10.80 9.72
CA TYR A 438 6.67 9.43 9.68
C TYR A 438 5.46 9.25 8.76
N GLY A 439 4.65 10.31 8.56
CA GLY A 439 3.60 10.32 7.54
C GLY A 439 4.16 10.19 6.12
N VAL A 440 5.22 10.92 5.77
CA VAL A 440 5.91 10.76 4.48
C VAL A 440 6.55 9.36 4.37
N TRP A 441 7.19 8.89 5.45
CA TRP A 441 7.81 7.57 5.52
C TRP A 441 6.83 6.44 5.22
N SER A 442 5.70 6.40 5.92
CA SER A 442 4.67 5.37 5.72
C SER A 442 4.07 5.47 4.30
N THR A 443 3.97 6.67 3.76
CA THR A 443 3.47 6.88 2.39
C THR A 443 4.43 6.38 1.32
N LEU A 444 5.76 6.43 1.55
CA LEU A 444 6.78 5.97 0.58
C LEU A 444 6.50 4.54 0.14
N ARG A 445 6.27 3.65 1.11
CA ARG A 445 5.93 2.26 0.87
C ARG A 445 4.67 2.12 0.04
N LEU A 446 3.61 2.84 0.38
CA LEU A 446 2.35 2.78 -0.35
C LEU A 446 2.49 3.25 -1.80
N VAL A 447 3.27 4.32 -2.03
CA VAL A 447 3.57 4.84 -3.38
C VAL A 447 4.33 3.79 -4.20
N MET A 448 5.40 3.20 -3.66
CA MET A 448 6.16 2.13 -4.36
C MET A 448 5.29 0.92 -4.69
N GLY A 449 4.46 0.47 -3.74
CA GLY A 449 3.53 -0.64 -3.98
C GLY A 449 2.49 -0.31 -5.05
N GLY A 450 2.03 0.94 -5.07
CA GLY A 450 1.12 1.44 -6.10
C GLY A 450 1.75 1.44 -7.50
N LEU A 451 2.98 1.96 -7.62
CA LEU A 451 3.76 1.97 -8.85
C LEU A 451 3.99 0.56 -9.39
N ARG A 452 4.38 -0.38 -8.53
CA ARG A 452 4.61 -1.78 -8.93
C ARG A 452 3.30 -2.48 -9.31
N GLY A 453 2.21 -2.21 -8.60
CA GLY A 453 0.87 -2.70 -8.95
C GLY A 453 0.43 -2.24 -10.33
N ALA A 454 0.65 -0.96 -10.67
CA ALA A 454 0.38 -0.41 -12.00
C ALA A 454 1.25 -1.08 -13.08
N LEU A 455 2.55 -1.27 -12.84
CA LEU A 455 3.43 -1.96 -13.78
C LEU A 455 3.02 -3.41 -14.01
N ASN A 456 2.70 -4.15 -12.95
CA ASN A 456 2.23 -5.53 -13.08
C ASN A 456 0.97 -5.61 -13.96
N LEU A 457 0.08 -4.61 -13.90
CA LEU A 457 -1.11 -4.54 -14.75
C LEU A 457 -0.74 -4.20 -16.21
N GLN A 458 0.14 -3.23 -16.42
CA GLN A 458 0.60 -2.80 -17.75
C GLN A 458 1.29 -3.94 -18.52
N GLU A 459 2.11 -4.73 -17.84
CA GLU A 459 2.84 -5.88 -18.39
C GLU A 459 1.96 -7.15 -18.52
N GLY A 460 0.68 -7.09 -18.11
CA GLY A 460 -0.22 -8.25 -18.13
C GLY A 460 0.15 -9.35 -17.13
N LEU A 461 1.00 -9.05 -16.15
CA LEU A 461 1.39 -9.97 -15.08
C LEU A 461 0.25 -10.18 -14.06
N THR A 462 -0.67 -9.22 -13.96
CA THR A 462 -1.93 -9.36 -13.23
C THR A 462 -3.11 -8.98 -14.11
N HIS A 463 -4.23 -9.69 -13.93
CA HIS A 463 -5.52 -9.40 -14.58
C HIS A 463 -6.55 -8.88 -13.58
N ASP A 464 -6.10 -8.61 -12.35
CA ASP A 464 -6.96 -8.12 -11.29
C ASP A 464 -7.27 -6.64 -11.51
N LEU A 465 -8.50 -6.38 -11.93
CA LEU A 465 -8.99 -5.04 -12.25
C LEU A 465 -9.00 -4.10 -11.03
N ARG A 466 -8.83 -4.61 -9.79
CA ARG A 466 -8.62 -3.75 -8.61
C ARG A 466 -7.37 -2.88 -8.75
N TYR A 467 -6.35 -3.31 -9.50
CA TYR A 467 -5.16 -2.48 -9.77
C TYR A 467 -5.44 -1.28 -10.67
N ILE A 468 -6.54 -1.26 -11.43
CA ILE A 468 -6.96 -0.05 -12.15
C ILE A 468 -7.33 1.05 -11.15
N GLN A 469 -7.87 0.70 -9.97
CA GLN A 469 -8.15 1.69 -8.91
C GLN A 469 -6.86 2.25 -8.32
N VAL A 470 -5.78 1.46 -8.32
CA VAL A 470 -4.46 1.93 -7.90
C VAL A 470 -4.00 3.04 -8.84
N GLU A 471 -4.04 2.82 -10.14
CA GLU A 471 -3.68 3.81 -11.16
C GLU A 471 -4.59 5.06 -11.13
N GLN A 472 -5.91 4.87 -11.00
CA GLN A 472 -6.90 5.92 -11.22
C GLN A 472 -7.33 6.68 -9.96
N GLY A 473 -7.02 6.19 -8.75
CA GLY A 473 -7.52 6.78 -7.50
C GLY A 473 -6.55 6.71 -6.33
N PHE A 474 -6.03 5.52 -6.00
CA PHE A 474 -5.18 5.41 -4.81
C PHE A 474 -3.83 6.08 -5.00
N HIS A 475 -3.18 5.89 -6.14
CA HIS A 475 -1.83 6.41 -6.33
C HIS A 475 -1.78 7.94 -6.20
N SER A 476 -2.76 8.65 -6.75
CA SER A 476 -2.86 10.11 -6.60
C SER A 476 -3.20 10.56 -5.18
N GLY A 477 -4.05 9.80 -4.47
CA GLY A 477 -4.30 10.00 -3.05
C GLY A 477 -3.03 9.86 -2.21
N LEU A 478 -2.25 8.80 -2.46
CA LEU A 478 -1.00 8.50 -1.77
C LEU A 478 0.07 9.56 -2.04
N MET A 479 0.30 9.92 -3.31
CA MET A 479 1.19 11.03 -3.66
C MET A 479 0.78 12.33 -2.96
N GLY A 480 -0.52 12.63 -2.94
CA GLY A 480 -1.07 13.79 -2.25
C GLY A 480 -0.86 13.78 -0.74
N LEU A 481 -0.94 12.62 -0.10
CA LEU A 481 -0.67 12.45 1.33
C LEU A 481 0.80 12.75 1.65
N ALA A 482 1.75 12.23 0.86
CA ALA A 482 3.18 12.49 1.07
C ALA A 482 3.48 14.00 1.05
N LEU A 483 3.02 14.70 0.02
CA LEU A 483 3.21 16.15 -0.13
C LEU A 483 2.53 16.94 1.01
N ALA A 484 1.36 16.51 1.45
CA ALA A 484 0.64 17.15 2.56
C ALA A 484 1.37 16.96 3.91
N HIS A 485 1.93 15.79 4.17
CA HIS A 485 2.74 15.53 5.36
C HIS A 485 4.01 16.38 5.36
N ALA A 486 4.76 16.41 4.25
CA ALA A 486 5.97 17.23 4.12
C ALA A 486 5.69 18.73 4.36
N SER A 487 4.56 19.23 3.87
CA SER A 487 4.14 20.63 4.05
C SER A 487 3.91 21.00 5.53
N LYS A 488 3.40 20.07 6.36
CA LYS A 488 3.16 20.30 7.79
C LYS A 488 4.47 20.51 8.56
N MET A 489 5.54 19.80 8.20
CA MET A 489 6.84 19.96 8.86
C MET A 489 7.41 21.38 8.70
N ARG A 490 7.29 21.96 7.50
CA ARG A 490 7.73 23.34 7.23
C ARG A 490 7.03 24.38 8.09
N THR A 491 5.76 24.16 8.42
CA THR A 491 5.02 25.07 9.30
C THR A 491 5.48 25.00 10.76
N VAL A 492 5.98 23.86 11.21
CA VAL A 492 6.54 23.70 12.56
C VAL A 492 7.89 24.42 12.65
N ASP A 493 8.78 24.20 11.68
CA ASP A 493 10.10 24.86 11.62
C ASP A 493 10.01 26.39 11.52
N ALA A 494 8.99 26.91 10.81
CA ALA A 494 8.77 28.35 10.67
C ALA A 494 8.20 29.03 11.92
N VAL A 495 7.63 28.26 12.86
CA VAL A 495 7.14 28.77 14.16
C VAL A 495 8.23 28.70 15.23
N GLN A 496 9.21 27.81 15.07
CA GLN A 496 10.33 27.64 15.99
C GLN A 496 11.55 28.56 15.69
N ARG A 497 11.59 29.21 14.52
CA ARG A 497 12.58 30.24 14.13
C ARG A 497 11.99 31.64 14.27
#